data_AF-J9E5C1-F1
#
_entry.id   AF-J9E5C1-F1
#
_cell.length_a   1.000
_cell.length_b   1.000
_cell.length_c   1.000
_cell.angle_alpha   90.00
_cell.angle_beta   90.00
_cell.angle_gamma   90.00
#
_symmetry.space_group_name_H-M   'P 1'
#
loop_
_entity.id
_entity.type
_entity.pdbx_description
1 polymer ?
#
loop_
_entity_poly.entity_id
_entity_poly.type
_entity_poly.pdbx_seq_one_letter_code
_entity_poly.pdbx_strand_id
1 'polypeptide(L)'
;MLIQKRKKLGGDMEPCLKKLFLESTNPSNTRSELIKKNSEKEKLHLSAIEWISKNYCRSVILIVDVTPLIRLEKPGGGLLRCLDFSNVNFVNVVVSDLNSCTCPFVMISIPKHYDLVVRLNSECQCAQFLCVLSNVLNRTSKQLVIRRCPNSYIVETAETSERRQEKLDHFFREAYARVMPPAIITCSMIYIV
;
A
#
# COMPACT_ATOMS: atom_id res chain seq x y z
N MET A 1 11.09 -40.07 21.36
CA MET A 1 11.00 -38.66 21.78
C MET A 1 12.14 -37.89 21.15
N LEU A 2 11.88 -36.98 20.20
CA LEU A 2 12.90 -36.11 19.61
C LEU A 2 12.63 -34.66 20.03
N ILE A 3 13.54 -34.12 20.84
CA ILE A 3 13.53 -32.74 21.33
C ILE A 3 14.11 -31.85 20.23
N GLN A 4 13.27 -31.02 19.61
CA GLN A 4 13.74 -29.95 18.71
C GLN A 4 14.25 -28.75 19.54
N LYS A 5 15.57 -28.54 19.52
CA LYS A 5 16.23 -27.33 20.04
C LYS A 5 15.81 -26.12 19.18
N ARG A 6 15.04 -25.20 19.76
CA ARG A 6 14.76 -23.88 19.15
C ARG A 6 16.02 -23.01 19.25
N LYS A 7 16.54 -22.57 18.10
CA LYS A 7 17.51 -21.46 18.03
C LYS A 7 16.77 -20.15 18.22
N LYS A 8 17.09 -19.42 19.31
CA LYS A 8 16.80 -17.99 19.46
C LYS A 8 17.72 -17.23 18.51
N LEU A 9 17.15 -16.37 17.66
CA LEU A 9 17.87 -15.32 16.95
C LEU A 9 17.16 -14.01 17.26
N GLY A 10 17.67 -13.31 18.28
CA GLY A 10 17.62 -11.86 18.28
C GLY A 10 18.64 -11.38 17.26
N GLY A 11 18.25 -10.44 16.41
CA GLY A 11 19.08 -9.86 15.37
C GLY A 11 18.35 -8.69 14.76
N ASP A 12 19.02 -7.55 14.81
CA ASP A 12 18.66 -6.27 14.21
C ASP A 12 18.23 -6.44 12.74
N MET A 13 17.11 -5.81 12.36
CA MET A 13 16.51 -5.96 11.03
C MET A 13 17.22 -5.03 10.03
N GLU A 14 18.25 -5.55 9.38
CA GLU A 14 18.79 -4.98 8.15
C GLU A 14 17.75 -5.14 7.01
N PRO A 15 17.39 -4.06 6.28
CA PRO A 15 16.45 -4.17 5.17
C PRO A 15 17.09 -4.94 4.01
N CYS A 16 16.53 -6.13 3.74
CA CYS A 16 16.95 -7.04 2.68
C CYS A 16 16.92 -6.36 1.29
N LEU A 17 18.07 -5.84 0.84
CA LEU A 17 18.24 -5.11 -0.42
C LEU A 17 19.34 -5.66 -1.32
N LYS A 18 19.62 -6.97 -1.26
CA LYS A 18 20.58 -7.59 -2.19
C LYS A 18 20.01 -8.89 -2.73
N LYS A 19 19.44 -8.83 -3.94
CA LYS A 19 19.58 -9.80 -5.04
C LYS A 19 18.63 -9.46 -6.19
N LEU A 20 18.75 -8.29 -6.81
CA LEU A 20 18.12 -8.05 -8.11
C LEU A 20 18.94 -7.03 -8.92
N PHE A 21 20.17 -7.38 -9.29
CA PHE A 21 20.83 -6.74 -10.43
C PHE A 21 21.72 -7.74 -11.16
N LEU A 22 21.58 -7.70 -12.49
CA LEU A 22 22.31 -8.40 -13.56
C LEU A 22 21.99 -9.88 -13.76
N GLU A 23 21.16 -10.16 -14.78
CA GLU A 23 21.68 -10.76 -16.01
C GLU A 23 20.73 -10.46 -17.20
N SER A 24 21.29 -9.87 -18.26
CA SER A 24 20.62 -9.71 -19.55
C SER A 24 21.00 -10.88 -20.46
N THR A 25 20.05 -11.41 -21.26
CA THR A 25 20.19 -11.71 -22.71
C THR A 25 18.85 -12.28 -23.23
N ASN A 26 18.47 -11.82 -24.43
CA ASN A 26 17.17 -11.89 -25.14
C ASN A 26 16.77 -13.31 -25.68
N PRO A 27 15.76 -13.44 -26.57
CA PRO A 27 14.31 -13.30 -26.37
C PRO A 27 13.54 -14.55 -26.86
N SER A 28 12.31 -14.78 -26.41
CA SER A 28 11.41 -15.71 -27.11
C SER A 28 9.99 -15.14 -27.27
N ASN A 29 9.61 -15.10 -28.55
CA ASN A 29 8.43 -14.53 -29.14
C ASN A 29 7.15 -15.29 -28.75
N THR A 30 6.30 -14.74 -27.88
CA THR A 30 4.83 -15.01 -27.93
C THR A 30 3.92 -14.05 -27.12
N ARG A 31 4.40 -12.92 -26.59
CA ARG A 31 3.60 -12.09 -25.64
C ARG A 31 3.41 -10.61 -26.03
N SER A 32 3.83 -10.23 -27.23
CA SER A 32 3.95 -8.84 -27.68
C SER A 32 2.66 -8.22 -28.23
N GLU A 33 1.54 -8.94 -28.26
CA GLU A 33 0.30 -8.46 -28.87
C GLU A 33 -0.67 -7.79 -27.88
N LEU A 34 -0.60 -8.13 -26.58
CA LEU A 34 -1.45 -7.48 -25.56
C LEU A 34 -0.88 -6.16 -25.02
N ILE A 35 0.45 -5.97 -25.10
CA ILE A 35 1.15 -4.82 -24.52
C ILE A 35 1.06 -3.59 -25.44
N LYS A 36 0.91 -3.78 -26.76
CA LYS A 36 0.92 -2.67 -27.73
C LYS A 36 -0.36 -1.83 -27.77
N LYS A 37 -1.50 -2.29 -27.22
CA LYS A 37 -2.75 -1.50 -27.21
C LYS A 37 -2.92 -0.57 -25.99
N ASN A 38 -2.11 -0.71 -24.94
CA ASN A 38 -2.27 0.07 -23.71
C ASN A 38 -1.34 1.28 -23.60
N SER A 39 -0.19 1.30 -24.32
CA SER A 39 0.78 2.39 -24.20
C SER A 39 0.25 3.75 -24.66
N GLU A 40 -0.78 3.80 -25.51
CA GLU A 40 -1.41 5.06 -25.96
C GLU A 40 -2.26 5.72 -24.86
N LYS A 41 -2.64 4.97 -23.82
CA LYS A 41 -3.49 5.45 -22.71
C LYS A 41 -2.72 5.67 -21.42
N GLU A 42 -1.44 5.30 -21.37
CA GLU A 42 -0.62 5.41 -20.17
C GLU A 42 0.25 6.66 -20.23
N LYS A 43 0.17 7.50 -19.21
CA LYS A 43 1.03 8.69 -19.11
C LYS A 43 2.32 8.45 -18.36
N LEU A 44 2.31 7.48 -17.44
CA LEU A 44 3.45 7.21 -16.58
C LEU A 44 3.46 5.75 -16.14
N HIS A 45 4.66 5.19 -16.12
CA HIS A 45 4.93 3.82 -15.71
C HIS A 45 6.18 3.81 -14.82
N LEU A 46 6.01 3.51 -13.53
CA LEU A 46 7.08 3.54 -12.53
C LEU A 46 7.15 2.23 -11.73
N SER A 47 8.36 1.72 -11.50
CA SER A 47 8.58 0.63 -10.55
C SER A 47 8.61 1.17 -9.13
N ALA A 48 7.83 0.57 -8.23
CA ALA A 48 7.68 1.01 -6.84
C ALA A 48 7.56 -0.20 -5.90
N ILE A 49 7.62 0.05 -4.60
CA ILE A 49 7.34 -0.95 -3.57
C ILE A 49 6.08 -0.50 -2.82
N GLU A 50 5.01 -1.29 -2.90
CA GLU A 50 3.80 -1.05 -2.11
C GLU A 50 3.99 -1.61 -0.70
N TRP A 51 3.70 -0.77 0.30
CA TRP A 51 3.67 -1.15 1.70
C TRP A 51 2.24 -1.51 2.09
N ILE A 52 2.03 -2.75 2.57
CA ILE A 52 0.69 -3.27 2.91
C ILE A 52 0.52 -3.37 4.42
N SER A 53 1.55 -3.87 5.11
CA SER A 53 1.57 -3.99 6.56
C SER A 53 3.00 -3.86 7.07
N LYS A 54 3.15 -3.79 8.41
CA LYS A 54 4.45 -3.62 9.08
C LYS A 54 5.51 -4.62 8.61
N ASN A 55 5.09 -5.85 8.32
CA ASN A 55 5.99 -6.96 7.98
C ASN A 55 5.90 -7.37 6.50
N TYR A 56 5.06 -6.71 5.70
CA TYR A 56 4.81 -7.11 4.32
C TYR A 56 4.77 -5.94 3.35
N CYS A 57 5.67 -6.00 2.38
CA CYS A 57 5.72 -5.12 1.22
C CYS A 57 5.83 -5.96 -0.06
N ARG A 58 5.41 -5.40 -1.19
CA ARG A 58 5.49 -6.06 -2.50
C ARG A 58 6.02 -5.12 -3.57
N SER A 59 6.77 -5.67 -4.52
CA SER A 59 7.18 -4.92 -5.72
C SER A 59 6.00 -4.76 -6.67
N VAL A 60 5.79 -3.55 -7.16
CA VAL A 60 4.66 -3.19 -8.02
C VAL A 60 5.11 -2.27 -9.15
N ILE A 61 4.31 -2.25 -10.20
CA ILE A 61 4.37 -1.25 -11.26
C ILE A 61 3.19 -0.30 -11.05
N LEU A 62 3.51 0.97 -10.81
CA LEU A 62 2.57 2.06 -10.66
C LEU A 62 2.34 2.71 -12.02
N ILE A 63 1.10 2.68 -12.49
CA ILE A 63 0.70 3.19 -13.80
C ILE A 63 -0.33 4.31 -13.60
N VAL A 64 -0.08 5.46 -14.20
CA VAL A 64 -1.04 6.58 -14.25
C VAL A 64 -1.64 6.64 -15.65
N ASP A 65 -2.95 6.48 -15.73
CA ASP A 65 -3.71 6.49 -16.98
C ASP A 65 -3.96 7.95 -17.46
N VAL A 66 -4.41 8.10 -18.70
CA VAL A 66 -4.93 9.38 -19.23
C VAL A 66 -6.23 9.75 -18.53
N THR A 67 -7.03 8.74 -18.18
CA THR A 67 -8.18 8.89 -17.29
C THR A 67 -7.72 9.09 -15.84
N PRO A 68 -8.52 9.70 -14.95
CA PRO A 68 -8.17 9.91 -13.54
C PRO A 68 -8.23 8.60 -12.76
N LEU A 69 -7.31 7.69 -13.09
CA LEU A 69 -7.21 6.31 -12.64
C LEU A 69 -5.73 5.99 -12.39
N ILE A 70 -5.44 5.36 -11.25
CA ILE A 70 -4.13 4.77 -10.96
C ILE A 70 -4.28 3.25 -10.92
N ARG A 71 -3.40 2.55 -11.64
CA ARG A 71 -3.35 1.08 -11.67
C ARG A 71 -2.06 0.62 -11.00
N LEU A 72 -2.16 -0.41 -10.17
CA LEU A 72 -1.03 -1.12 -9.63
C LEU A 72 -1.01 -2.51 -10.24
N GLU A 73 0.10 -2.86 -10.86
CA GLU A 73 0.31 -4.16 -11.47
C GLU A 73 1.51 -4.88 -10.85
N LYS A 74 1.55 -6.20 -10.99
CA LYS A 74 2.75 -6.98 -10.67
C LYS A 74 3.80 -6.76 -11.76
N PRO A 75 5.12 -6.80 -11.43
CA PRO A 75 6.16 -6.76 -12.45
C PRO A 75 6.05 -7.87 -13.51
N GLY A 76 5.48 -9.02 -13.16
CA GLY A 76 5.20 -10.14 -14.09
C GLY A 76 3.89 -10.01 -14.89
N GLY A 77 3.18 -8.90 -14.74
CA GLY A 77 1.85 -8.67 -15.28
C GLY A 77 0.73 -9.11 -14.33
N GLY A 78 -0.42 -8.46 -14.48
CA GLY A 78 -1.62 -8.72 -13.69
C GLY A 78 -1.93 -7.58 -12.72
N LEU A 79 -3.20 -7.16 -12.74
CA LEU A 79 -3.72 -6.05 -11.94
C LEU A 79 -3.83 -6.45 -10.46
N LEU A 80 -3.26 -5.65 -9.58
CA LEU A 80 -3.36 -5.78 -8.12
C LEU A 80 -4.47 -4.91 -7.56
N ARG A 81 -4.42 -3.61 -7.89
CA ARG A 81 -5.36 -2.61 -7.40
C ARG A 81 -5.61 -1.59 -8.50
N CYS A 82 -6.82 -1.03 -8.48
CA CYS A 82 -7.23 0.06 -9.34
C CYS A 82 -7.85 1.14 -8.46
N LEU A 83 -7.36 2.36 -8.61
CA LEU A 83 -7.72 3.53 -7.81
C LEU A 83 -8.42 4.50 -8.75
N ASP A 84 -9.75 4.51 -8.73
CA ASP A 84 -10.56 5.39 -9.56
C ASP A 84 -10.90 6.68 -8.80
N PHE A 85 -10.51 7.82 -9.39
CA PHE A 85 -10.81 9.13 -8.86
C PHE A 85 -12.02 9.78 -9.54
N SER A 86 -12.80 9.05 -10.35
CA SER A 86 -13.99 9.56 -11.06
C SER A 86 -14.99 10.23 -10.12
N ASN A 87 -15.23 9.63 -8.95
CA ASN A 87 -16.23 10.07 -7.98
C ASN A 87 -15.69 10.96 -6.86
N VAL A 88 -14.45 11.46 -6.97
CA VAL A 88 -13.78 12.21 -5.91
C VAL A 88 -13.31 13.56 -6.44
N ASN A 89 -13.68 14.64 -5.73
CA ASN A 89 -13.30 16.02 -6.10
C ASN A 89 -11.88 16.39 -5.63
N PHE A 90 -11.47 15.86 -4.48
CA PHE A 90 -10.19 16.15 -3.84
C PHE A 90 -9.43 14.86 -3.56
N VAL A 91 -8.22 14.75 -4.09
CA VAL A 91 -7.31 13.62 -3.81
C VAL A 91 -6.25 14.10 -2.84
N ASN A 92 -6.23 13.49 -1.65
CA ASN A 92 -5.22 13.78 -0.64
C ASN A 92 -4.00 12.88 -0.85
N VAL A 93 -2.85 13.49 -1.06
CA VAL A 93 -1.56 12.81 -1.19
C VAL A 93 -0.61 13.34 -0.12
N VAL A 94 -0.05 12.42 0.66
CA VAL A 94 1.01 12.72 1.62
C VAL A 94 2.31 12.18 1.09
N VAL A 95 3.35 13.00 1.04
CA VAL A 95 4.68 12.60 0.57
C VAL A 95 5.73 12.82 1.65
N SER A 96 6.79 12.04 1.60
CA SER A 96 7.96 12.20 2.46
C SER A 96 8.60 13.58 2.34
N ASP A 97 9.25 14.01 3.41
CA ASP A 97 10.11 15.20 3.40
C ASP A 97 11.37 14.99 2.54
N LEU A 98 11.78 16.05 1.84
CA LEU A 98 12.84 16.06 0.81
C LEU A 98 14.26 15.72 1.32
N ASN A 99 14.45 15.62 2.63
CA ASN A 99 15.77 15.49 3.27
C ASN A 99 16.07 14.09 3.80
N SER A 100 15.23 13.11 3.51
CA SER A 100 15.57 11.72 3.83
C SER A 100 16.51 11.21 2.74
N CYS A 101 17.71 10.72 3.09
CA CYS A 101 18.57 9.95 2.18
C CYS A 101 17.94 8.61 1.73
N THR A 102 16.63 8.48 1.84
CA THR A 102 15.85 7.27 1.66
C THR A 102 14.84 7.48 0.53
N CYS A 103 14.56 6.41 -0.18
CA CYS A 103 13.50 6.33 -1.19
C CYS A 103 12.18 6.96 -0.67
N PRO A 104 11.59 7.95 -1.35
CA PRO A 104 10.43 8.68 -0.83
C PRO A 104 9.18 7.80 -0.74
N PHE A 105 8.40 7.99 0.32
CA PHE A 105 7.08 7.41 0.50
C PHE A 105 6.02 8.38 -0.02
N VAL A 106 5.01 7.80 -0.66
CA VAL A 106 3.81 8.47 -1.14
C VAL A 106 2.61 7.69 -0.64
N MET A 107 1.75 8.36 0.12
CA MET A 107 0.46 7.85 0.55
C MET A 107 -0.65 8.56 -0.19
N ILE A 108 -1.56 7.79 -0.80
CA ILE A 108 -2.75 8.29 -1.47
C ILE A 108 -3.97 7.82 -0.69
N SER A 109 -4.72 8.78 -0.15
CA SER A 109 -5.95 8.50 0.58
C SER A 109 -7.16 8.57 -0.33
N ILE A 110 -7.94 7.50 -0.34
CA ILE A 110 -9.15 7.38 -1.17
C ILE A 110 -10.35 7.08 -0.28
N PRO A 111 -11.41 7.90 -0.34
CA PRO A 111 -12.66 7.60 0.36
C PRO A 111 -13.16 6.19 0.02
N LYS A 112 -13.62 5.45 1.03
CA LYS A 112 -14.15 4.07 0.92
C LYS A 112 -13.13 2.97 0.58
N HIS A 113 -11.89 3.31 0.26
CA HIS A 113 -10.82 2.34 0.02
C HIS A 113 -9.75 2.40 1.12
N TYR A 114 -8.89 1.40 1.18
CA TYR A 114 -7.68 1.47 2.02
C TYR A 114 -6.68 2.42 1.39
N ASP A 115 -5.93 3.11 2.24
CA ASP A 115 -4.86 3.99 1.77
C ASP A 115 -3.85 3.18 0.96
N LEU A 116 -3.31 3.80 -0.09
CA LEU A 116 -2.22 3.23 -0.86
C LEU A 116 -0.93 3.90 -0.39
N VAL A 117 0.01 3.12 0.12
CA VAL A 117 1.35 3.58 0.47
C VAL A 117 2.36 2.94 -0.46
N VAL A 118 3.11 3.75 -1.20
CA VAL A 118 4.16 3.30 -2.12
C VAL A 118 5.47 4.00 -1.81
N ARG A 119 6.57 3.24 -1.90
CA ARG A 119 7.93 3.75 -1.86
C ARG A 119 8.46 3.82 -3.28
N LEU A 120 8.85 5.01 -3.72
CA LEU A 120 9.40 5.27 -5.04
C LEU A 120 10.93 5.24 -5.00
N ASN A 121 11.58 5.00 -6.13
CA ASN A 121 13.03 4.79 -6.15
C ASN A 121 13.83 6.09 -5.93
N SER A 122 13.29 7.23 -6.32
CA SER A 122 13.95 8.53 -6.18
C SER A 122 12.95 9.69 -6.03
N GLU A 123 13.43 10.80 -5.47
CA GLU A 123 12.69 12.07 -5.41
C GLU A 123 12.29 12.58 -6.80
N CYS A 124 13.14 12.38 -7.81
CA CYS A 124 12.80 12.74 -9.19
C CYS A 124 11.58 11.97 -9.70
N GLN A 125 11.48 10.67 -9.40
CA GLN A 125 10.31 9.86 -9.76
C GLN A 125 9.07 10.29 -8.96
N CYS A 126 9.24 10.69 -7.70
CA CYS A 126 8.17 11.26 -6.88
C CYS A 126 7.62 12.56 -7.50
N ALA A 127 8.49 13.50 -7.84
CA ALA A 127 8.11 14.76 -8.49
C ALA A 127 7.42 14.52 -9.84
N GLN A 128 7.95 13.59 -10.65
CA GLN A 128 7.35 13.20 -11.93
C GLN A 128 5.94 12.61 -11.72
N PHE A 129 5.80 11.70 -10.76
CA PHE A 129 4.52 11.10 -10.40
C PHE A 129 3.48 12.15 -10.00
N LEU A 130 3.84 13.06 -9.09
CA LEU A 130 2.95 14.13 -8.63
C LEU A 130 2.56 15.08 -9.76
N CYS A 131 3.52 15.42 -10.63
CA CYS A 131 3.27 16.29 -11.79
C CYS A 131 2.28 15.64 -12.77
N VAL A 132 2.51 14.38 -13.15
CA VAL A 132 1.61 13.66 -14.06
C VAL A 132 0.23 13.49 -13.44
N LEU A 133 0.15 13.11 -12.16
CA LEU A 133 -1.11 12.94 -11.44
C LEU A 133 -1.89 14.25 -11.37
N SER A 134 -1.23 15.36 -11.01
CA SER A 134 -1.82 16.70 -11.01
C SER A 134 -2.38 17.06 -12.38
N ASN A 135 -1.61 16.83 -13.45
CA ASN A 135 -2.04 17.11 -14.81
C ASN A 135 -3.25 16.28 -15.26
N VAL A 136 -3.37 15.03 -14.81
CA VAL A 136 -4.53 14.17 -15.10
C VAL A 136 -5.76 14.64 -14.33
N LEU A 137 -5.61 14.97 -13.05
CA LEU A 137 -6.71 15.43 -12.20
C LEU A 137 -7.24 16.79 -12.65
N ASN A 138 -6.35 17.74 -12.99
CA ASN A 138 -6.71 19.07 -13.47
C ASN A 138 -7.53 19.04 -14.77
N ARG A 139 -7.28 18.07 -15.66
CA ARG A 139 -8.08 17.88 -16.89
C ARG A 139 -9.54 17.51 -16.61
N THR A 140 -9.81 16.93 -15.45
CA THR A 140 -11.16 16.54 -15.00
C THR A 140 -11.69 17.49 -13.92
N SER A 141 -11.08 18.68 -13.78
CA SER A 141 -11.43 19.68 -12.74
C SER A 141 -11.35 19.16 -11.31
N LYS A 142 -10.48 18.18 -11.04
CA LYS A 142 -10.22 17.64 -9.69
C LYS A 142 -8.99 18.26 -9.09
N GLN A 143 -8.98 18.43 -7.78
CA GLN A 143 -7.87 19.04 -7.07
C GLN A 143 -7.00 17.98 -6.38
N LEU A 144 -5.69 18.15 -6.52
CA LEU A 144 -4.68 17.36 -5.81
C LEU A 144 -4.18 18.17 -4.61
N VAL A 145 -4.37 17.65 -3.40
CA VAL A 145 -3.88 18.26 -2.16
C VAL A 145 -2.66 17.50 -1.70
N ILE A 146 -1.50 18.15 -1.72
CA ILE A 146 -0.21 17.54 -1.35
C ILE A 146 0.20 18.02 0.03
N ARG A 147 0.52 17.10 0.93
CA ARG A 147 1.10 17.38 2.25
C ARG A 147 2.45 16.70 2.38
N ARG A 148 3.39 17.32 3.08
CA ARG A 148 4.70 16.74 3.38
C ARG A 148 4.79 16.34 4.83
N CYS A 149 5.25 15.13 5.10
CA CYS A 149 5.37 14.57 6.45
C CYS A 149 6.58 13.63 6.56
N PRO A 150 7.07 13.37 7.79
CA PRO A 150 8.08 12.35 8.03
C PRO A 150 7.62 10.94 7.66
N ASN A 151 8.56 10.06 7.28
CA ASN A 151 8.26 8.67 6.90
C ASN A 151 7.52 7.89 8.00
N SER A 152 7.90 8.08 9.26
CA SER A 152 7.24 7.46 10.41
C SER A 152 5.76 7.83 10.47
N TYR A 153 5.45 9.12 10.31
CA TYR A 153 4.09 9.63 10.30
C TYR A 153 3.24 9.00 9.18
N ILE A 154 3.80 8.86 7.98
CA ILE A 154 3.09 8.27 6.83
C ILE A 154 2.72 6.81 7.12
N VAL A 155 3.67 6.02 7.60
CA VAL A 155 3.46 4.59 7.90
C VAL A 155 2.52 4.38 9.09
N GLU A 156 2.55 5.28 10.07
CA GLU A 156 1.68 5.25 11.25
C GLU A 156 0.24 5.66 10.94
N THR A 157 0.07 6.70 10.13
CA THR A 157 -1.24 7.28 9.81
C THR A 157 -2.00 6.48 8.76
N ALA A 158 -1.31 5.72 7.90
CA ALA A 158 -1.93 4.95 6.83
C ALA A 158 -3.00 3.95 7.34
N GLU A 159 -4.22 4.10 6.86
CA GLU A 159 -5.35 3.23 7.17
C GLU A 159 -5.30 1.96 6.30
N THR A 160 -4.57 0.96 6.77
CA THR A 160 -4.47 -0.37 6.14
C THR A 160 -5.65 -1.26 6.52
N SER A 161 -5.81 -2.38 5.80
CA SER A 161 -6.83 -3.40 6.13
C SER A 161 -6.66 -4.00 7.51
N GLU A 162 -5.42 -4.24 7.93
CA GLU A 162 -5.08 -4.75 9.26
C GLU A 162 -5.53 -3.77 10.36
N ARG A 163 -5.16 -2.49 10.24
CA ARG A 163 -5.57 -1.46 11.23
C ARG A 163 -7.08 -1.29 11.30
N ARG A 164 -7.77 -1.33 10.15
CA ARG A 164 -9.22 -1.23 10.12
C ARG A 164 -9.86 -2.43 10.81
N GLN A 165 -9.31 -3.63 10.62
CA GLN A 165 -9.79 -4.83 11.30
C GLN A 165 -9.59 -4.73 12.81
N GLU A 166 -8.42 -4.29 13.28
CA GLU A 166 -8.15 -4.11 14.72
C GLU A 166 -9.13 -3.11 15.37
N LYS A 167 -9.40 -1.98 14.70
CA LYS A 167 -10.38 -0.99 15.16
C LYS A 167 -11.79 -1.57 15.21
N LEU A 168 -12.19 -2.34 14.20
CA LEU A 168 -13.50 -3.00 14.17
C LEU A 168 -13.61 -4.06 15.25
N ASP A 169 -12.60 -4.90 15.44
CA ASP A 169 -12.59 -5.94 16.47
C ASP A 169 -12.68 -5.35 17.87
N HIS A 170 -11.99 -4.22 18.11
CA HIS A 170 -12.13 -3.46 19.36
C HIS A 170 -13.55 -2.92 19.54
N PHE A 171 -14.09 -2.25 18.51
CA PHE A 171 -15.44 -1.70 18.53
C PHE A 171 -16.49 -2.79 18.81
N PHE A 172 -16.41 -3.94 18.12
CA PHE A 172 -17.32 -5.05 18.35
C PHE A 172 -17.16 -5.64 19.75
N ARG A 173 -15.92 -5.83 20.22
CA ARG A 173 -15.66 -6.32 21.58
C ARG A 173 -16.27 -5.43 22.65
N GLU A 174 -16.14 -4.11 22.52
CA GLU A 174 -16.75 -3.15 23.44
C GLU A 174 -18.28 -3.12 23.33
N ALA A 175 -18.82 -3.17 22.11
CA ALA A 175 -20.26 -3.22 21.88
C ALA A 175 -20.88 -4.49 22.50
N TYR A 176 -20.27 -5.66 22.29
CA TYR A 176 -20.72 -6.91 22.89
C TYR A 176 -20.56 -6.92 24.42
N ALA A 177 -19.47 -6.37 24.96
CA ALA A 177 -19.28 -6.25 26.41
C ALA A 177 -20.33 -5.34 27.07
N ARG A 178 -20.85 -4.33 26.35
CA ARG A 178 -21.90 -3.43 26.84
C ARG A 178 -23.30 -4.02 26.75
N VAL A 179 -23.55 -4.88 25.75
CA VAL A 179 -24.86 -5.53 25.54
C VAL A 179 -25.02 -6.78 26.41
N MET A 180 -23.94 -7.44 26.81
CA MET A 180 -24.01 -8.54 27.78
C MET A 180 -24.19 -8.00 29.21
N PRO A 181 -25.34 -8.22 29.86
CA PRO A 181 -25.49 -7.92 31.28
C PRO A 181 -24.56 -8.84 32.11
N PRO A 182 -24.03 -8.38 33.26
CA PRO A 182 -23.12 -9.14 34.14
C PRO A 182 -23.76 -10.38 34.81
N ALA A 183 -24.92 -10.86 34.39
CA ALA A 183 -25.70 -11.89 35.07
C ALA A 183 -25.41 -13.35 34.63
N ILE A 184 -24.46 -13.62 33.74
CA ILE A 184 -24.13 -15.00 33.29
C ILE A 184 -22.67 -15.41 33.61
N ILE A 185 -21.98 -14.69 34.52
CA ILE A 185 -20.65 -15.13 34.99
C ILE A 185 -20.74 -15.86 36.34
N THR A 186 -21.89 -15.85 37.04
CA THR A 186 -22.04 -16.55 38.33
C THR A 186 -22.60 -17.97 38.23
N CYS A 187 -22.92 -18.50 37.04
CA CYS A 187 -23.60 -19.80 36.90
C CYS A 187 -22.75 -20.90 36.24
N SER A 188 -21.43 -20.91 36.46
CA SER A 188 -20.56 -22.04 36.04
C SER A 188 -19.60 -22.53 37.13
N MET A 189 -19.89 -22.24 38.40
CA MET A 189 -19.12 -22.73 39.54
C MET A 189 -20.00 -23.44 40.57
N ILE A 190 -20.97 -24.26 40.14
CA ILE A 190 -21.60 -25.23 41.05
C ILE A 190 -21.95 -26.53 40.31
N TYR A 191 -21.42 -27.65 40.83
CA TYR A 191 -21.67 -29.07 40.54
C TYR A 191 -21.03 -29.70 39.28
N ILE A 192 -19.77 -30.11 39.42
CA ILE A 192 -19.36 -31.46 39.04
C ILE A 192 -19.06 -32.20 40.35
N VAL A 193 -20.01 -33.05 40.77
CA VAL A 193 -19.77 -34.20 41.65
C VAL A 193 -19.68 -35.41 40.73
#